data_AF-A0A954G119-F1
#
_entry.id   AF-A0A954G119-F1
#
_cell.length_a   1.000
_cell.length_b   1.000
_cell.length_c   1.000
_cell.angle_alpha   90.00
_cell.angle_beta   90.00
_cell.angle_gamma   90.00
#
_symmetry.space_group_name_H-M   'P 1'
#
loop_
_entity.id
_entity.type
_entity.pdbx_description
1 polymer ?
#
loop_
_entity_poly.entity_id
_entity_poly.type
_entity_poly.pdbx_seq_one_letter_code
_entity_poly.pdbx_strand_id
1 'polypeptide(L)'
;MLEHVGLKNYETLGKVIARSQNPRGRGLIHSIGCNTPRVLDSWTTKRIFPGAHVPSLSQMMQIFEPQKFSVLDVENIRLHYALTLEHWLQRYEQNIDQVQVMFDENFIRTWRLYLAASVAAFRAGSLQLFQVVFTNGGNNEIPWTRAALYQAEPSQAVSES
;
A
#
# COMPACT_ATOMS: atom_id res chain seq x y z
N MET A 1 -3.83 4.62 2.03
CA MET A 1 -4.02 5.71 3.01
C MET A 1 -2.91 6.75 2.90
N LEU A 2 -1.64 6.34 2.98
CA LEU A 2 -0.50 7.23 2.96
C LEU A 2 -0.36 8.01 1.63
N GLU A 3 -0.84 7.41 0.53
CA GLU A 3 -0.88 8.01 -0.81
C GLU A 3 -1.70 9.31 -0.86
N HIS A 4 -2.60 9.51 0.12
CA HIS A 4 -3.48 10.69 0.22
C HIS A 4 -3.14 11.62 1.39
N VAL A 5 -2.13 11.28 2.20
CA VAL A 5 -1.69 12.13 3.31
C VAL A 5 -0.92 13.34 2.80
N GLY A 6 -0.13 13.15 1.73
CA GLY A 6 0.75 14.17 1.18
C GLY A 6 2.03 14.35 2.00
N LEU A 7 3.15 14.53 1.30
CA LEU A 7 4.50 14.52 1.90
C LEU A 7 4.65 15.52 3.06
N LYS A 8 4.06 16.72 2.93
CA LYS A 8 4.13 17.78 3.95
C LYS A 8 3.55 17.39 5.32
N ASN A 9 2.73 16.34 5.36
CA ASN A 9 2.01 15.91 6.55
C ASN A 9 2.62 14.65 7.19
N TYR A 10 3.75 14.13 6.69
CA TYR A 10 4.33 12.87 7.17
C TYR A 10 4.84 12.95 8.60
N GLU A 11 5.46 14.06 8.99
CA GLU A 11 5.87 14.28 10.38
C GLU A 11 4.65 14.35 11.31
N THR A 12 3.58 15.01 10.88
CA THR A 12 2.30 15.07 11.63
C THR A 12 1.71 13.67 11.79
N LEU A 13 1.71 12.85 10.73
CA LEU A 13 1.30 11.45 10.82
C LEU A 13 2.15 10.68 11.83
N GLY A 14 3.48 10.87 11.81
CA GLY A 14 4.38 10.29 12.80
C GLY A 14 3.97 10.65 14.24
N LYS A 15 3.72 11.93 14.52
CA LYS A 15 3.24 12.40 15.84
C LYS A 15 1.92 11.75 16.24
N VAL A 16 0.99 11.56 15.30
CA VAL A 16 -0.28 10.87 15.54
C VAL A 16 -0.09 9.40 15.87
N ILE A 17 0.85 8.72 15.22
CA ILE A 17 1.18 7.33 15.52
C ILE A 17 1.82 7.26 16.92
N ALA A 18 2.78 8.13 17.23
CA ALA A 18 3.49 8.14 18.50
C ALA A 18 2.56 8.36 19.70
N ARG A 19 1.58 9.26 19.60
CA ARG A 19 0.58 9.47 20.66
C ARG A 19 -0.39 8.29 20.85
N SER A 20 -0.55 7.45 19.84
CA SER A 20 -1.57 6.40 19.82
C SER A 20 -1.00 5.00 20.09
N GLN A 21 0.31 4.83 19.95
CA GLN A 21 0.97 3.53 20.07
C GLN A 21 1.46 3.28 21.50
N ASN A 22 1.24 2.07 22.02
CA ASN A 22 1.85 1.61 23.27
C ASN A 22 3.39 1.64 23.16
N PRO A 23 4.16 1.95 24.21
CA PRO A 23 5.63 1.90 24.20
C PRO A 23 6.23 0.60 23.64
N ARG A 24 5.59 -0.56 23.85
CA ARG A 24 6.01 -1.86 23.31
C ARG A 24 5.27 -2.28 22.04
N GLY A 25 4.38 -1.42 21.55
CA GLY A 25 3.58 -1.67 20.37
C GLY A 25 4.42 -1.71 19.09
N ARG A 26 3.93 -2.46 18.10
CA ARG A 26 4.46 -2.46 16.73
C ARG A 26 3.40 -1.88 15.80
N GLY A 27 3.86 -1.23 14.74
CA GLY A 27 3.01 -0.67 13.69
C GLY A 27 3.43 -1.22 12.33
N LEU A 28 2.49 -1.18 11.38
CA LEU A 28 2.73 -1.55 9.99
C LEU A 28 2.09 -0.48 9.10
N ILE A 29 2.90 0.18 8.28
CA ILE A 29 2.42 1.06 7.21
C ILE A 29 2.43 0.28 5.90
N HIS A 30 1.25 0.09 5.32
CA HIS A 30 1.06 -0.53 4.01
C HIS A 30 0.67 0.53 2.98
N SER A 31 1.50 0.72 1.95
CA SER A 31 1.29 1.80 0.97
C SER A 31 1.92 1.47 -0.37
N ILE A 32 1.28 1.93 -1.45
CA ILE A 32 1.90 2.05 -2.76
C ILE A 32 3.10 3.00 -2.63
N GLY A 33 4.19 2.66 -3.32
CA GLY A 33 5.42 3.44 -3.33
C GLY A 33 6.13 3.45 -4.68
N CYS A 34 7.29 4.09 -4.71
CA CYS A 34 8.20 4.12 -5.85
C CYS A 34 9.65 3.97 -5.40
N ASN A 35 10.55 3.58 -6.30
CA ASN A 35 11.96 3.36 -5.96
C ASN A 35 12.71 4.66 -5.67
N THR A 36 12.31 5.75 -6.34
CA THR A 36 12.92 7.08 -6.20
C THR A 36 11.82 8.14 -6.17
N PRO A 37 12.01 9.25 -5.43
CA PRO A 37 11.05 10.35 -5.43
C PRO A 37 10.66 10.76 -6.84
N ARG A 38 9.37 10.82 -7.11
CA ARG A 38 8.83 11.24 -8.41
C ARG A 38 7.46 11.87 -8.26
N VAL A 39 7.04 12.58 -9.29
CA VAL A 39 5.65 13.05 -9.43
C VAL A 39 4.85 11.96 -10.12
N LEU A 40 3.63 11.70 -9.65
CA LEU A 40 2.70 10.78 -10.31
C LEU A 40 2.25 11.39 -11.64
N ASP A 41 1.88 10.56 -12.61
CA ASP A 41 1.48 11.06 -13.92
C ASP A 41 0.25 11.98 -13.84
N SER A 42 0.18 12.94 -14.76
CA SER A 42 -0.85 13.97 -14.77
C SER A 42 -2.24 13.41 -15.11
N TRP A 43 -2.30 12.29 -15.82
CA TRP A 43 -3.57 11.66 -16.17
C TRP A 43 -4.21 11.03 -14.93
N THR A 44 -3.47 10.21 -14.18
CA THR A 44 -3.94 9.57 -12.95
C THR A 44 -4.33 10.60 -11.90
N THR A 45 -3.50 11.62 -11.70
CA THR A 45 -3.78 12.69 -10.71
C THR A 45 -4.93 13.61 -11.12
N LYS A 46 -5.26 13.72 -12.41
CA LYS A 46 -6.42 14.51 -12.88
C LYS A 46 -7.71 13.71 -12.93
N ARG A 47 -7.63 12.42 -13.28
CA ARG A 47 -8.80 11.60 -13.64
C ARG A 47 -9.21 10.57 -12.57
N ILE A 48 -8.26 10.07 -11.77
CA ILE A 48 -8.51 8.96 -10.85
C ILE A 48 -8.29 9.39 -9.40
N PHE A 49 -7.11 9.94 -9.08
CA PHE A 49 -6.75 10.30 -7.70
C PHE A 49 -6.22 11.73 -7.58
N PRO A 50 -7.11 12.74 -7.55
CA PRO A 50 -6.73 14.12 -7.29
C PRO A 50 -5.92 14.29 -6.01
N GLY A 51 -4.74 14.90 -6.14
CA GLY A 51 -3.84 15.20 -5.02
C GLY A 51 -3.05 14.00 -4.47
N ALA A 52 -3.14 12.81 -5.08
CA ALA A 52 -2.38 11.66 -4.63
C ALA A 52 -0.87 11.84 -4.86
N HIS A 53 -0.09 11.35 -3.90
CA HIS A 53 1.37 11.30 -3.95
C HIS A 53 1.83 9.89 -3.62
N VAL A 54 2.66 9.30 -4.49
CA VAL A 54 3.25 7.98 -4.24
C VAL A 54 4.66 8.18 -3.70
N PRO A 55 4.92 7.92 -2.40
CA PRO A 55 6.23 8.17 -1.80
C PRO A 55 7.27 7.12 -2.18
N SER A 56 8.53 7.52 -2.12
CA SER A 56 9.66 6.58 -1.99
C SER A 56 9.90 6.20 -0.53
N LEU A 57 10.65 5.12 -0.29
CA LEU A 57 11.02 4.74 1.08
C LEU A 57 11.78 5.85 1.82
N SER A 58 12.65 6.60 1.14
CA SER A 58 13.36 7.74 1.74
C SER A 58 12.41 8.85 2.17
N GLN A 59 11.33 9.09 1.41
CA GLN A 59 10.27 10.01 1.83
C GLN A 59 9.46 9.48 3.01
N MET A 60 9.16 8.17 3.03
CA MET A 60 8.45 7.55 4.16
C MET A 60 9.23 7.67 5.48
N MET A 61 10.56 7.78 5.45
CA MET A 61 11.37 7.97 6.67
C MET A 61 11.03 9.24 7.45
N GLN A 62 10.43 10.25 6.81
CA GLN A 62 9.93 11.45 7.49
C GLN A 62 8.81 11.16 8.51
N ILE A 63 8.17 9.99 8.43
CA ILE A 63 7.19 9.52 9.41
C ILE A 63 7.91 8.97 10.65
N PHE A 64 9.05 8.29 10.44
CA PHE A 64 9.69 7.46 11.46
C PHE A 64 10.79 8.17 12.22
N GLU A 65 11.72 8.81 11.50
CA GLU A 65 12.93 9.41 12.07
C GLU A 65 12.61 10.49 13.13
N PRO A 66 11.69 11.44 12.89
CA PRO A 66 11.42 12.52 13.85
C PRO A 66 10.83 12.02 15.18
N GLN A 67 10.15 10.87 15.15
CA GLN A 67 9.56 10.25 16.34
C GLN A 67 10.44 9.16 16.95
N LYS A 68 11.66 8.96 16.42
CA LYS A 68 12.60 7.92 16.86
C LYS A 68 12.00 6.51 16.81
N PHE A 69 11.18 6.24 15.80
CA PHE A 69 10.74 4.89 15.52
C PHE A 69 11.88 4.09 14.88
N SER A 70 12.03 2.83 15.30
CA SER A 70 12.91 1.87 14.65
C SER A 70 12.11 1.11 13.60
N VAL A 71 12.52 1.21 12.34
CA VAL A 71 12.04 0.35 11.25
C VAL A 71 12.64 -1.04 11.44
N LEU A 72 11.77 -2.05 11.53
CA LEU A 72 12.15 -3.45 11.79
C LEU A 72 12.19 -4.27 10.51
N ASP A 73 11.31 -3.99 9.56
CA ASP A 73 11.20 -4.75 8.30
C ASP A 73 10.60 -3.88 7.19
N VAL A 74 11.01 -4.16 5.96
CA VAL A 74 10.39 -3.62 4.75
C VAL A 74 10.19 -4.76 3.77
N GLU A 75 8.93 -5.17 3.57
CA GLU A 75 8.56 -6.15 2.57
C GLU A 75 7.95 -5.45 1.35
N ASN A 76 8.33 -5.89 0.15
CA ASN A 76 7.78 -5.38 -1.10
C ASN A 76 6.98 -6.47 -1.81
N ILE A 77 5.66 -6.32 -1.79
CA ILE A 77 4.70 -7.24 -2.40
C ILE A 77 4.16 -6.73 -3.74
N ARG A 78 4.97 -5.96 -4.48
CA ARG A 78 4.65 -5.39 -5.81
C ARG A 78 3.92 -6.35 -6.74
N LEU A 79 4.41 -7.58 -6.87
CA LEU A 79 3.84 -8.57 -7.81
C LEU A 79 2.50 -9.11 -7.34
N HIS A 80 2.25 -9.16 -6.03
CA HIS A 80 0.92 -9.52 -5.51
C HIS A 80 -0.11 -8.48 -5.96
N TYR A 81 0.27 -7.20 -5.98
CA TYR A 81 -0.67 -6.15 -6.39
C TYR A 81 -0.92 -6.09 -7.90
N ALA A 82 0.08 -6.44 -8.71
CA ALA A 82 -0.14 -6.67 -10.13
C ALA A 82 -1.21 -7.76 -10.36
N LEU A 83 -1.10 -8.89 -9.64
CA LEU A 83 -2.07 -9.98 -9.71
C LEU A 83 -3.46 -9.55 -9.19
N THR A 84 -3.53 -8.76 -8.13
CA THR A 84 -4.78 -8.18 -7.64
C THR A 84 -5.47 -7.33 -8.72
N LEU A 85 -4.72 -6.45 -9.39
CA LEU A 85 -5.25 -5.59 -10.44
C LEU A 85 -5.67 -6.38 -11.69
N GLU A 86 -4.97 -7.46 -12.03
CA GLU A 86 -5.39 -8.38 -13.10
C GLU A 86 -6.73 -9.04 -12.78
N HIS A 87 -6.88 -9.54 -11.56
CA HIS A 87 -8.14 -10.13 -11.11
C HIS A 87 -9.27 -9.09 -11.05
N TRP A 88 -8.97 -7.84 -10.71
CA TRP A 88 -9.97 -6.76 -10.76
C TRP A 88 -10.37 -6.43 -12.19
N LEU A 89 -9.41 -6.30 -13.10
CA LEU A 89 -9.68 -6.07 -14.51
C LEU A 89 -10.51 -7.21 -15.12
N GLN A 90 -10.15 -8.46 -14.85
CA GLN A 90 -10.90 -9.61 -15.33
C GLN A 90 -12.36 -9.58 -14.85
N ARG A 91 -12.58 -9.35 -13.54
CA ARG A 91 -13.94 -9.26 -12.98
C ARG A 91 -14.71 -8.06 -13.53
N TYR A 92 -14.03 -6.94 -13.76
CA TYR A 92 -14.62 -5.75 -14.36
C TYR A 92 -15.11 -6.02 -15.79
N GLU A 93 -14.30 -6.64 -16.63
CA GLU A 93 -14.70 -7.02 -18.00
C GLU A 93 -15.82 -8.06 -18.01
N GLN A 94 -15.78 -9.05 -17.10
CA GLN A 94 -16.85 -10.06 -16.99
C GLN A 94 -18.21 -9.48 -16.60
N ASN A 95 -18.25 -8.30 -15.99
CA ASN A 95 -19.47 -7.65 -15.54
C ASN A 95 -19.75 -6.34 -16.30
N ILE A 96 -19.16 -6.18 -17.49
CA ILE A 96 -19.21 -4.91 -18.23
C ILE A 96 -20.64 -4.48 -18.56
N ASP A 97 -21.54 -5.42 -18.85
CA ASP A 97 -22.95 -5.14 -19.14
C ASP A 97 -23.66 -4.49 -17.94
N GLN A 98 -23.35 -4.91 -16.71
CA GLN A 98 -23.89 -4.28 -15.51
C GLN A 98 -23.31 -2.87 -15.31
N VAL A 99 -22.02 -2.69 -15.60
CA VAL A 99 -21.36 -1.38 -15.51
C VAL A 99 -21.92 -0.38 -16.51
N GLN A 100 -22.25 -0.83 -17.74
CA GLN A 100 -22.88 -0.01 -18.78
C GLN A 100 -24.26 0.53 -18.42
N VAL A 101 -24.98 -0.16 -17.54
CA VAL A 101 -26.26 0.34 -17.00
C VAL A 101 -26.03 1.48 -15.99
N MET A 102 -24.90 1.46 -15.28
CA MET A 102 -24.60 2.40 -14.20
C MET A 102 -23.80 3.63 -14.66
N PHE A 103 -22.97 3.49 -15.70
CA PHE A 103 -21.99 4.49 -16.10
C PHE A 103 -21.87 4.62 -17.62
N ASP A 104 -21.40 5.79 -18.07
CA ASP A 104 -21.20 6.08 -19.48
C ASP A 104 -19.95 5.40 -20.07
N GLU A 105 -19.84 5.44 -21.41
CA GLU A 105 -18.72 4.83 -22.12
C GLU A 105 -17.37 5.47 -21.72
N ASN A 106 -17.38 6.77 -21.41
CA ASN A 106 -16.17 7.49 -21.01
C ASN A 106 -15.63 6.98 -19.68
N PHE A 107 -16.49 6.78 -18.67
CA PHE A 107 -16.13 6.15 -17.41
C PHE A 107 -15.58 4.76 -17.64
N ILE A 108 -16.27 3.96 -18.47
CA ILE A 108 -15.87 2.58 -18.73
C ILE A 108 -14.45 2.49 -19.28
N ARG A 109 -14.16 3.28 -20.30
CA ARG A 109 -12.84 3.31 -20.93
C ARG A 109 -11.78 3.85 -19.98
N THR A 110 -12.12 4.86 -19.19
CA THR A 110 -11.22 5.45 -18.19
C THR A 110 -10.84 4.43 -17.13
N TRP A 111 -11.82 3.68 -16.59
CA TRP A 111 -11.58 2.69 -15.55
C TRP A 111 -10.79 1.49 -16.06
N ARG A 112 -11.14 0.99 -17.25
CA ARG A 112 -10.38 -0.06 -17.94
C ARG A 112 -8.93 0.34 -18.16
N LEU A 113 -8.70 1.56 -18.66
CA LEU A 113 -7.35 2.10 -18.87
C LEU A 113 -6.58 2.19 -17.54
N TYR A 114 -7.21 2.70 -16.48
CA TYR A 114 -6.59 2.79 -15.17
C TYR A 114 -6.13 1.43 -14.64
N LEU A 115 -6.99 0.41 -14.68
CA LEU A 115 -6.65 -0.93 -14.21
C LEU A 115 -5.51 -1.54 -15.03
N ALA A 116 -5.62 -1.52 -16.36
CA ALA A 116 -4.60 -2.09 -17.25
C ALA A 116 -3.25 -1.36 -17.13
N ALA A 117 -3.25 -0.03 -17.06
CA ALA A 117 -2.05 0.76 -16.88
C ALA A 117 -1.41 0.52 -15.50
N SER A 118 -2.22 0.33 -14.46
CA SER A 118 -1.72 0.00 -13.12
C SER A 118 -1.05 -1.37 -13.09
N VAL A 119 -1.66 -2.40 -13.71
CA VAL A 119 -1.02 -3.72 -13.88
C VAL A 119 0.37 -3.57 -14.51
N ALA A 120 0.45 -2.82 -15.61
CA ALA A 120 1.71 -2.57 -16.30
C ALA A 120 2.72 -1.82 -15.42
N ALA A 121 2.29 -0.78 -14.70
CA ALA A 121 3.16 0.01 -13.82
C ALA A 121 3.76 -0.83 -12.68
N PHE A 122 2.97 -1.71 -12.06
CA PHE A 122 3.48 -2.65 -11.05
C PHE A 122 4.40 -3.69 -11.68
N ARG A 123 4.06 -4.31 -12.82
CA ARG A 123 4.92 -5.31 -13.49
C ARG A 123 6.25 -4.72 -13.97
N ALA A 124 6.23 -3.50 -14.52
CA ALA A 124 7.41 -2.79 -14.99
C ALA A 124 8.29 -2.23 -13.85
N GLY A 125 7.85 -2.31 -12.59
CA GLY A 125 8.62 -1.82 -11.44
C GLY A 125 8.61 -0.30 -11.30
N SER A 126 7.72 0.39 -12.00
CA SER A 126 7.56 1.84 -11.82
C SER A 126 6.83 2.10 -10.50
N LEU A 127 5.87 1.26 -10.12
CA LEU A 127 5.21 1.27 -8.81
C LEU A 127 5.62 0.06 -7.97
N GLN A 128 5.56 0.25 -6.65
CA GLN A 128 5.91 -0.71 -5.62
C GLN A 128 4.76 -0.82 -4.62
N LEU A 129 4.72 -1.87 -3.81
CA LEU A 129 3.77 -1.98 -2.71
C LEU A 129 4.51 -2.43 -1.46
N PHE A 130 4.73 -1.48 -0.53
CA PHE A 130 5.54 -1.70 0.65
C PHE A 130 4.68 -1.99 1.88
N GLN A 131 5.18 -2.90 2.72
CA GLN A 131 4.80 -3.06 4.11
C GLN A 131 6.02 -2.69 4.96
N VAL A 132 5.91 -1.59 5.72
CA VAL A 132 6.98 -1.09 6.59
C VAL A 132 6.58 -1.34 8.03
N VAL A 133 7.26 -2.27 8.69
CA VAL A 133 7.05 -2.61 10.09
C VAL A 133 7.99 -1.77 10.96
N PHE A 134 7.48 -1.21 12.04
CA PHE A 134 8.25 -0.37 12.94
C PHE A 134 7.76 -0.48 14.39
N THR A 135 8.57 0.03 15.31
CA THR A 135 8.25 0.13 16.75
C THR A 135 8.91 1.35 17.37
N ASN A 136 8.60 1.67 18.62
CA ASN A 136 9.33 2.69 19.37
C ASN A 136 10.80 2.32 19.51
N GLY A 137 11.73 3.26 19.32
CA GLY A 137 13.17 2.97 19.28
C GLY A 137 13.77 2.39 20.57
N GLY A 138 13.09 2.50 21.70
CA GLY A 138 13.49 1.86 22.96
C GLY A 138 12.96 0.44 23.16
N ASN A 139 12.14 -0.08 22.24
CA ASN A 139 11.54 -1.41 22.36
C ASN A 139 12.50 -2.50 21.86
N ASN A 140 13.09 -3.23 22.80
CA ASN A 140 13.95 -4.39 22.52
C ASN A 140 13.20 -5.74 22.61
N GLU A 141 11.90 -5.74 22.89
CA GLU A 141 11.05 -6.95 22.93
C GLU A 141 10.58 -7.32 21.51
N ILE A 142 11.55 -7.62 20.64
CA ILE A 142 11.33 -7.98 19.24
C ILE A 142 11.88 -9.38 18.95
N PRO A 143 11.15 -10.23 18.19
CA PRO A 143 11.68 -11.52 17.76
C PRO A 143 12.97 -11.34 16.93
N TRP A 144 13.95 -12.21 17.16
CA TRP A 144 15.23 -12.20 16.45
C TRP A 144 15.11 -12.62 14.99
N THR A 145 14.05 -13.35 14.65
CA THR A 145 13.81 -13.87 13.31
C THR A 145 12.35 -13.65 12.89
N ARG A 146 12.11 -13.73 11.58
CA ARG A 146 10.78 -13.63 10.97
C ARG A 146 10.08 -14.99 10.83
N ALA A 147 10.65 -16.06 11.37
CA ALA A 147 10.16 -17.43 11.12
C ALA A 147 8.67 -17.61 11.45
N ALA A 148 8.20 -16.98 12.54
CA ALA A 148 6.80 -17.03 12.94
C ALA A 148 5.82 -16.44 11.92
N LEU A 149 6.25 -15.51 11.05
CA LEU A 149 5.38 -14.94 10.00
C LEU A 149 5.04 -15.95 8.89
N TYR A 150 5.87 -16.98 8.72
CA TYR A 150 5.75 -17.96 7.65
C TYR A 150 5.40 -19.36 8.17
N GLN A 151 5.11 -19.49 9.46
CA GLN A 151 4.54 -20.72 10.01
C GLN A 151 3.07 -20.77 9.59
N ALA A 152 2.69 -21.84 8.88
CA ALA A 152 1.28 -22.10 8.65
C ALA A 152 0.59 -22.30 10.02
N GLU A 153 -0.52 -21.59 10.26
CA GLU A 153 -1.37 -22.00 11.37
C GLU A 153 -1.84 -23.45 11.12
N PRO A 154 -1.89 -24.32 12.14
CA PRO A 154 -2.54 -25.60 11.99
C PRO A 154 -3.96 -25.32 11.51
N SER A 155 -4.35 -25.89 10.37
CA SER A 155 -5.70 -25.78 9.84
C SER A 155 -6.68 -26.11 10.96
N GLN A 156 -7.47 -25.13 11.41
CA GLN A 156 -8.66 -25.43 12.18
C GLN A 156 -9.54 -26.22 11.23
N ALA A 157 -9.52 -27.56 11.38
CA ALA A 157 -10.47 -28.42 10.71
C ALA A 157 -11.85 -27.90 11.12
N VAL A 158 -12.54 -27.26 10.16
CA VAL A 158 -13.94 -26.91 10.31
C VAL A 158 -14.65 -28.24 10.48
N SER A 159 -15.04 -28.57 11.72
CA SER A 159 -15.94 -29.67 11.97
C SER A 159 -17.29 -29.28 11.37
N GLU A 160 -17.57 -29.77 10.17
CA GLU A 160 -18.92 -29.74 9.61
C GLU A 160 -19.82 -30.53 10.57
N SER A 161 -20.77 -29.83 11.19
CA SER A 161 -21.93 -30.38 11.89
C SER A 161 -23.19 -29.99 11.15
#